data_AF-A0A1H3YM98-F1
#
_entry.id   AF-A0A1H3YM98-F1
#
_cell.length_a   1.000
_cell.length_b   1.000
_cell.length_c   1.000
_cell.angle_alpha   90.00
_cell.angle_beta   90.00
_cell.angle_gamma   90.00
#
_symmetry.space_group_name_H-M   'P 1'
#
loop_
_entity.id
_entity.type
_entity.pdbx_description
1 polymer ?
#
loop_
_entity_poly.entity_id
_entity_poly.type
_entity_poly.pdbx_seq_one_letter_code
_entity_poly.pdbx_strand_id
1 'polypeptide(L)'
;MKIIVLPKGMSEQLMNDKLGNIHSVSWDAVKLELKLIDKDFQIEEINIGKGADCIAILVLINTIAGVFLLGDRIDKGIEGWINIGKRIKSIFKKSDNVYLDLDAAKIYTIQHLANKSTLTSFEIIEESSIELDNLSVMLPDRDESDFTAKPFSIYILTMIVNDKNKIILSVRSDGKINELLNVDKDYPTPF
;
A
#
# COMPACT_ATOMS: atom_id res chain seq x y z
N MET A 1 -7.27 -2.78 9.98
CA MET A 1 -6.17 -3.14 9.04
C MET A 1 -6.04 -4.65 9.04
N LYS A 2 -5.72 -5.25 7.89
CA LYS A 2 -5.51 -6.69 7.75
C LYS A 2 -4.14 -6.92 7.12
N ILE A 3 -3.38 -7.86 7.66
CA ILE A 3 -2.08 -8.23 7.10
C ILE A 3 -2.19 -9.66 6.63
N ILE A 4 -1.85 -9.87 5.37
CA ILE A 4 -1.92 -11.18 4.76
C ILE A 4 -0.50 -11.63 4.48
N VAL A 5 -0.09 -12.70 5.14
CA VAL A 5 1.26 -13.22 5.03
C VAL A 5 1.26 -14.48 4.19
N LEU A 6 2.10 -14.47 3.16
CA LEU A 6 2.13 -15.47 2.11
C LEU A 6 3.30 -16.42 2.40
N PRO A 7 3.07 -17.66 2.87
CA PRO A 7 4.13 -18.61 3.12
C PRO A 7 4.74 -19.15 1.81
N LYS A 8 6.02 -19.54 1.91
CA LYS A 8 6.82 -20.19 0.88
C LYS A 8 6.28 -21.60 0.57
N GLY A 9 6.13 -21.96 -0.71
CA GLY A 9 5.68 -23.31 -1.11
C GLY A 9 6.77 -24.20 -1.72
N MET A 10 7.32 -25.14 -0.92
CA MET A 10 8.01 -26.43 -1.22
C MET A 10 9.14 -26.76 -0.21
N SER A 11 8.84 -26.79 1.09
CA SER A 11 9.52 -27.73 1.99
C SER A 11 8.47 -28.30 2.94
N GLU A 12 8.48 -29.61 3.17
CA GLU A 12 7.59 -30.24 4.16
C GLU A 12 7.73 -29.61 5.56
N GLN A 13 8.89 -28.99 5.85
CA GLN A 13 9.11 -28.26 7.10
C GLN A 13 8.27 -26.98 7.20
N LEU A 14 8.08 -26.25 6.10
CA LEU A 14 7.38 -24.96 6.10
C LEU A 14 5.85 -25.08 5.98
N MET A 15 5.34 -26.24 5.56
CA MET A 15 3.88 -26.50 5.48
C MET A 15 3.16 -26.42 6.83
N ASN A 16 3.90 -26.56 7.93
CA ASN A 16 3.39 -26.44 9.30
C ASN A 16 3.98 -25.23 10.04
N ASP A 17 4.80 -24.40 9.37
CA ASP A 17 5.39 -23.21 9.98
C ASP A 17 4.37 -22.08 10.03
N LYS A 18 4.13 -21.58 11.25
CA LYS A 18 3.31 -20.40 11.49
C LYS A 18 4.17 -19.14 11.37
N LEU A 19 3.55 -17.96 11.28
CA LEU A 19 4.27 -16.67 11.36
C LEU A 19 5.21 -16.53 12.55
N GLY A 20 4.94 -17.26 13.64
CA GLY A 20 5.79 -17.32 14.83
C GLY A 20 7.17 -17.94 14.59
N ASN A 21 7.34 -18.69 13.50
CA ASN A 21 8.55 -19.43 13.17
C ASN A 21 9.46 -18.66 12.19
N ILE A 22 8.98 -17.54 11.66
CA ILE A 22 9.82 -16.56 10.95
C ILE A 22 10.68 -15.83 11.98
N HIS A 23 11.84 -16.39 12.31
CA HIS A 23 12.88 -15.67 13.03
C HIS A 23 13.55 -14.67 12.09
N SER A 24 12.89 -13.53 11.84
CA SER A 24 13.53 -12.38 11.22
C SER A 24 13.32 -11.15 12.09
N VAL A 25 14.43 -10.49 12.42
CA VAL A 25 14.43 -9.18 13.08
C VAL A 25 13.56 -8.17 12.31
N SER A 26 13.46 -8.38 10.99
CA SER A 26 12.55 -7.68 10.08
C SER A 26 11.07 -7.82 10.47
N TRP A 27 10.58 -9.02 10.78
CA TRP A 27 9.16 -9.26 11.06
C TRP A 27 8.69 -8.61 12.37
N ASP A 28 9.48 -8.73 13.44
CA ASP A 28 9.17 -8.07 14.71
C ASP A 28 9.20 -6.55 14.58
N ALA A 29 10.14 -6.02 13.79
CA ALA A 29 10.25 -4.60 13.53
C ALA A 29 9.10 -4.06 12.65
N VAL A 30 8.59 -4.87 11.73
CA VAL A 30 7.40 -4.57 10.90
C VAL A 30 6.14 -4.59 11.76
N LYS A 31 5.92 -5.67 12.54
CA LYS A 31 4.81 -5.78 13.53
C LYS A 31 4.74 -4.59 14.46
N LEU A 32 5.89 -4.10 14.94
CA LEU A 32 5.94 -2.96 15.84
C LEU A 32 5.45 -1.67 15.18
N GLU A 33 5.80 -1.42 13.92
CA GLU A 33 5.27 -0.24 13.20
C GLU A 33 3.77 -0.38 12.94
N LEU A 34 3.30 -1.57 12.58
CA LEU A 34 1.89 -1.82 12.31
C LEU A 34 1.02 -1.61 13.54
N LYS A 35 1.47 -2.06 14.72
CA LYS A 35 0.83 -1.77 16.02
C LYS A 35 0.68 -0.27 16.31
N LEU A 36 1.59 0.55 15.78
CA LEU A 36 1.54 2.00 15.96
C LEU A 36 0.58 2.66 14.97
N ILE A 37 0.23 2.00 13.86
CA ILE A 37 -0.77 2.47 12.92
C ILE A 37 -2.17 2.04 13.35
N ASP A 38 -2.34 0.76 13.66
CA ASP A 38 -3.61 0.16 14.10
C ASP A 38 -3.29 -0.85 15.21
N LYS A 39 -3.77 -0.57 16.42
CA LYS A 39 -3.52 -1.44 17.59
C LYS A 39 -4.27 -2.77 17.48
N ASP A 40 -5.37 -2.78 16.74
CA ASP A 40 -6.29 -3.92 16.60
C ASP A 40 -6.15 -4.56 15.22
N PHE A 41 -5.02 -4.35 14.54
CA PHE A 41 -4.74 -4.96 13.24
C PHE A 41 -4.83 -6.49 13.33
N GLN A 42 -5.45 -7.08 12.32
CA GLN A 42 -5.57 -8.52 12.21
C GLN A 42 -4.46 -9.08 11.32
N ILE A 43 -3.92 -10.22 11.73
CA ILE A 43 -2.96 -10.99 10.95
C ILE A 43 -3.67 -12.23 10.45
N GLU A 44 -3.63 -12.45 9.14
CA GLU A 44 -4.07 -13.67 8.49
C GLU A 44 -2.89 -14.29 7.72
N GLU A 45 -2.77 -15.60 7.82
CA GLU A 45 -1.78 -16.39 7.08
C GLU A 45 -2.50 -17.09 5.93
N ILE A 46 -2.13 -16.79 4.68
CA ILE A 46 -2.78 -17.35 3.48
C ILE A 46 -1.74 -17.95 2.55
N ASN A 47 -1.88 -19.23 2.21
CA ASN A 47 -1.00 -19.93 1.27
C ASN A 47 -1.15 -19.42 -0.18
N ILE A 48 -0.04 -19.11 -0.86
CA ILE A 48 0.03 -18.65 -2.27
C ILE A 48 0.46 -19.72 -3.27
N GLY A 49 0.34 -21.00 -2.92
CA GLY A 49 0.73 -22.08 -3.81
C GLY A 49 2.25 -22.26 -3.89
N LYS A 50 2.69 -23.01 -4.90
CA LYS A 50 4.07 -23.52 -5.01
C LYS A 50 4.96 -22.56 -5.79
N GLY A 51 6.26 -22.49 -5.44
CA GLY A 51 7.28 -21.82 -6.25
C GLY A 51 7.69 -20.41 -5.82
N ALA A 52 7.13 -19.87 -4.73
CA ALA A 52 7.66 -18.65 -4.11
C ALA A 52 8.92 -18.98 -3.29
N ASP A 53 9.94 -18.11 -3.36
CA ASP A 53 11.20 -18.27 -2.61
C ASP A 53 11.22 -17.55 -1.26
N CYS A 54 10.28 -16.62 -1.03
CA CYS A 54 10.22 -15.72 0.11
C CYS A 54 8.79 -15.55 0.65
N ILE A 55 8.69 -14.95 1.83
CA ILE A 55 7.42 -14.63 2.50
C ILE A 55 7.04 -13.20 2.16
N ALA A 56 5.88 -13.00 1.52
CA ALA A 56 5.34 -11.67 1.24
C ALA A 56 4.39 -11.22 2.36
N ILE A 57 4.47 -9.94 2.70
CA ILE A 57 3.64 -9.26 3.70
C ILE A 57 2.76 -8.27 2.95
N LEU A 58 1.48 -8.59 2.81
CA LEU A 58 0.48 -7.70 2.24
C LEU A 58 -0.11 -6.86 3.36
N VAL A 59 -0.04 -5.54 3.27
CA VAL A 59 -0.62 -4.62 4.24
C VAL A 59 -1.89 -4.02 3.63
N LEU A 60 -3.05 -4.44 4.16
CA LEU A 60 -4.35 -3.89 3.77
C LEU A 60 -4.87 -2.90 4.81
N ILE A 61 -5.10 -1.65 4.40
CA ILE A 61 -5.55 -0.57 5.28
C ILE A 61 -7.06 -0.32 5.06
N ASN A 62 -7.86 -1.39 5.09
CA ASN A 62 -9.31 -1.34 4.82
C ASN A 62 -10.11 -0.43 5.78
N THR A 63 -9.69 -0.29 7.05
CA THR A 63 -10.48 0.43 8.07
C THR A 63 -10.39 1.95 7.97
N ILE A 64 -9.46 2.47 7.16
CA ILE A 64 -9.18 3.90 7.12
C ILE A 64 -9.63 4.53 5.77
N ALA A 65 -10.04 3.69 4.83
CA ALA A 65 -10.40 4.00 3.46
C ALA A 65 -11.61 4.95 3.29
N GLY A 66 -12.55 4.97 4.25
CA GLY A 66 -13.73 5.83 4.17
C GLY A 66 -13.43 7.34 4.18
N VAL A 67 -12.18 7.75 4.41
CA VAL A 67 -11.77 9.16 4.40
C VAL A 67 -11.31 9.62 3.01
N PHE A 68 -10.85 8.72 2.13
CA PHE A 68 -10.26 9.07 0.83
C PHE A 68 -11.23 8.85 -0.33
N LEU A 69 -12.43 9.43 -0.23
CA LEU A 69 -13.39 9.38 -1.32
C LEU A 69 -12.91 10.27 -2.48
N LEU A 70 -13.10 9.80 -3.71
CA LEU A 70 -12.80 10.59 -4.91
C LEU A 70 -13.62 11.89 -4.91
N GLY A 71 -12.95 13.00 -5.17
CA GLY A 71 -13.53 14.35 -5.16
C GLY A 71 -13.67 14.97 -3.76
N ASP A 72 -13.42 14.22 -2.68
CA ASP A 72 -13.42 14.79 -1.34
C ASP A 72 -12.11 15.53 -1.07
N ARG A 73 -12.25 16.82 -0.78
CA ARG A 73 -11.16 17.66 -0.32
C ARG A 73 -10.83 17.34 1.14
N ILE A 74 -9.58 16.99 1.40
CA ILE A 74 -9.06 16.73 2.74
C ILE A 74 -8.10 17.87 3.12
N ASP A 75 -8.49 18.63 4.15
CA ASP A 75 -7.70 19.69 4.77
C ASP A 75 -7.49 19.48 6.28
N LYS A 76 -8.32 18.65 6.92
CA LYS A 76 -8.21 18.27 8.34
C LYS A 76 -7.52 16.93 8.52
N GLY A 77 -6.74 16.80 9.59
CA GLY A 77 -6.10 15.53 9.95
C GLY A 77 -4.93 15.12 9.04
N ILE A 78 -4.47 16.00 8.14
CA ILE A 78 -3.32 15.77 7.23
C ILE A 78 -2.09 15.28 8.00
N GLU A 79 -1.80 15.85 9.16
CA GLU A 79 -0.66 15.42 9.98
C GLU A 79 -0.78 13.96 10.44
N GLY A 80 -2.01 13.50 10.72
CA GLY A 80 -2.29 12.09 11.04
C GLY A 80 -1.96 11.19 9.85
N TRP A 81 -2.42 11.56 8.65
CA TRP A 81 -2.12 10.84 7.40
C TRP A 81 -0.64 10.79 7.09
N ILE A 82 0.06 11.92 7.22
CA ILE A 82 1.52 12.00 7.05
C ILE A 82 2.22 11.07 8.06
N ASN A 83 1.77 11.05 9.30
CA ASN A 83 2.36 10.18 10.33
C ASN A 83 2.14 8.70 10.03
N ILE A 84 0.96 8.30 9.55
CA ILE A 84 0.73 6.92 9.10
C ILE A 84 1.65 6.59 7.92
N GLY A 85 1.72 7.46 6.91
CA GLY A 85 2.61 7.24 5.77
C GLY A 85 4.09 7.16 6.16
N LYS A 86 4.54 7.87 7.22
CA LYS A 86 5.91 7.73 7.75
C LYS A 86 6.15 6.34 8.34
N ARG A 87 5.14 5.74 8.97
CA ARG A 87 5.18 4.38 9.49
C ARG A 87 5.23 3.36 8.36
N ILE A 88 4.41 3.55 7.32
CA ILE A 88 4.47 2.75 6.08
C ILE A 88 5.88 2.80 5.45
N LYS A 89 6.46 4.00 5.35
CA LYS A 89 7.85 4.18 4.89
C LYS A 89 8.87 3.41 5.76
N SER A 90 8.67 3.40 7.08
CA SER A 90 9.52 2.64 8.00
C SER A 90 9.42 1.13 7.75
N ILE A 91 8.22 0.62 7.44
CA ILE A 91 7.98 -0.79 7.11
C ILE A 91 8.80 -1.19 5.87
N PHE A 92 8.76 -0.41 4.78
CA PHE A 92 9.56 -0.68 3.58
C PHE A 92 11.08 -0.64 3.83
N LYS A 93 11.56 0.20 4.77
CA LYS A 93 12.98 0.20 5.16
C LYS A 93 13.40 -1.06 5.92
N LYS A 94 12.45 -1.82 6.47
CA LYS A 94 12.67 -2.99 7.32
C LYS A 94 12.42 -4.31 6.58
N SER A 95 11.79 -4.27 5.42
CA SER A 95 11.48 -5.46 4.62
C SER A 95 11.21 -5.08 3.17
N ASP A 96 11.88 -5.76 2.24
CA ASP A 96 11.63 -5.67 0.81
C ASP A 96 10.44 -6.52 0.36
N ASN A 97 9.85 -7.30 1.27
CA ASN A 97 8.74 -8.20 0.96
C ASN A 97 7.38 -7.62 1.32
N VAL A 98 7.26 -6.30 1.44
CA VAL A 98 6.01 -5.64 1.81
C VAL A 98 5.33 -5.10 0.57
N TYR A 99 4.02 -5.32 0.48
CA TYR A 99 3.18 -4.81 -0.61
C TYR A 99 1.95 -4.11 -0.04
N LEU A 100 1.59 -2.99 -0.66
CA LEU A 100 0.47 -2.13 -0.26
C LEU A 100 -0.71 -2.30 -1.19
N ASP A 101 -1.91 -2.26 -0.61
CA ASP A 101 -3.14 -2.02 -1.35
C ASP A 101 -3.23 -0.54 -1.82
N LEU A 102 -4.28 -0.23 -2.58
CA LEU A 102 -4.51 1.11 -3.11
C LEU A 102 -4.61 2.17 -2.01
N ASP A 103 -5.29 1.87 -0.90
CA ASP A 103 -5.50 2.85 0.17
C ASP A 103 -4.21 3.13 0.95
N ALA A 104 -3.41 2.11 1.21
CA ALA A 104 -2.09 2.30 1.78
C ALA A 104 -1.16 3.06 0.81
N ALA A 105 -1.28 2.83 -0.51
CA ALA A 105 -0.56 3.59 -1.52
C ALA A 105 -0.96 5.07 -1.56
N LYS A 106 -2.26 5.41 -1.39
CA LYS A 106 -2.75 6.79 -1.23
C LYS A 106 -2.12 7.45 0.00
N ILE A 107 -2.12 6.79 1.15
CA ILE A 107 -1.52 7.32 2.38
C ILE A 107 -0.01 7.52 2.22
N TYR A 108 0.66 6.56 1.58
CA TYR A 108 2.10 6.63 1.34
C TYR A 108 2.45 7.79 0.38
N THR A 109 1.59 8.07 -0.60
CA THR A 109 1.70 9.23 -1.49
C THR A 109 1.63 10.56 -0.73
N ILE A 110 0.71 10.70 0.22
CA ILE A 110 0.60 11.91 1.06
C ILE A 110 1.92 12.16 1.79
N GLN A 111 2.51 11.13 2.39
CA GLN A 111 3.81 11.25 3.05
C GLN A 111 4.93 11.63 2.07
N HIS A 112 4.89 11.09 0.85
CA HIS A 112 5.88 11.40 -0.18
C HIS A 112 5.81 12.89 -0.57
N LEU A 113 4.61 13.39 -0.85
CA LEU A 113 4.36 14.81 -1.18
C LEU A 113 4.73 15.73 0.00
N ALA A 114 4.40 15.35 1.23
CA ALA A 114 4.74 16.11 2.44
C ALA A 114 6.25 16.28 2.67
N ASN A 115 7.10 15.41 2.12
CA ASN A 115 8.54 15.59 2.22
C ASN A 115 9.07 16.66 1.25
N LYS A 116 8.30 16.98 0.21
CA LYS A 116 8.69 17.94 -0.84
C LYS A 116 8.17 19.34 -0.54
N SER A 117 6.99 19.44 0.05
CA SER A 117 6.36 20.70 0.38
C SER A 117 5.39 20.55 1.55
N THR A 118 5.07 21.67 2.19
CA THR A 118 4.00 21.72 3.20
C THR A 118 2.67 21.38 2.54
N LEU A 119 2.01 20.32 3.01
CA LEU A 119 0.65 19.96 2.60
C LEU A 119 -0.38 20.63 3.50
N THR A 120 -1.27 21.42 2.91
CA THR A 120 -2.40 22.09 3.57
C THR A 120 -3.74 21.55 3.11
N SER A 121 -3.82 21.03 1.89
CA SER A 121 -4.98 20.31 1.37
C SER A 121 -4.55 19.31 0.30
N PHE A 122 -5.35 18.27 0.12
CA PHE A 122 -5.29 17.46 -1.09
C PHE A 122 -6.67 16.89 -1.43
N GLU A 123 -6.85 16.57 -2.70
CA GLU A 123 -8.06 15.96 -3.25
C GLU A 123 -7.61 14.91 -4.26
N ILE A 124 -8.16 13.70 -4.19
CA ILE A 124 -7.94 12.67 -5.20
C ILE A 124 -9.02 12.87 -6.26
N ILE A 125 -8.61 13.19 -7.48
CA ILE A 125 -9.54 13.45 -8.58
C ILE A 125 -9.70 12.24 -9.49
N GLU A 126 -8.66 11.42 -9.62
CA GLU A 126 -8.73 10.17 -10.36
C GLU A 126 -7.82 9.13 -9.71
N GLU A 127 -8.25 7.88 -9.77
CA GLU A 127 -7.45 6.72 -9.39
C GLU A 127 -7.68 5.59 -10.39
N SER A 128 -6.62 4.84 -10.66
CA SER A 128 -6.71 3.58 -11.42
C SER A 128 -5.62 2.62 -10.98
N SER A 129 -5.80 1.33 -11.28
CA SER A 129 -4.86 0.28 -10.99
C SER A 129 -4.52 -0.53 -12.24
N ILE A 130 -3.25 -0.85 -12.40
CA ILE A 130 -2.74 -1.79 -13.39
C ILE A 130 -2.22 -3.00 -12.62
N GLU A 131 -2.87 -4.14 -12.83
CA GLU A 131 -2.47 -5.41 -12.24
C GLU A 131 -1.31 -6.00 -13.06
N LEU A 132 -0.21 -6.35 -12.40
CA LEU A 132 0.96 -6.96 -13.05
C LEU A 132 0.88 -8.48 -13.08
N ASP A 133 0.15 -9.06 -12.13
CA ASP A 133 -0.07 -10.50 -12.02
C ASP A 133 -1.43 -10.76 -11.36
N ASN A 134 -2.04 -11.89 -11.70
CA ASN A 134 -3.30 -12.34 -11.11
C ASN A 134 -3.18 -13.80 -10.63
N LEU A 135 -3.01 -13.93 -9.31
CA LEU A 135 -2.84 -15.21 -8.62
C LEU A 135 -4.13 -16.02 -8.56
N SER A 136 -5.32 -15.45 -8.81
CA SER A 136 -6.58 -16.22 -8.83
C SER A 136 -6.58 -17.31 -9.91
N VAL A 137 -5.86 -17.06 -11.01
CA VAL A 137 -5.71 -18.03 -12.12
C VAL A 137 -4.95 -19.28 -11.67
N MET A 138 -3.97 -19.10 -10.77
CA MET A 138 -3.19 -20.21 -10.22
C MET A 138 -3.79 -20.80 -8.93
N LEU A 139 -4.65 -20.03 -8.25
CA LEU A 139 -5.23 -20.32 -6.95
C LEU A 139 -6.73 -19.98 -6.99
N PRO A 140 -7.57 -20.88 -7.51
CA PRO A 140 -8.98 -20.60 -7.84
C PRO A 140 -9.87 -20.35 -6.62
N ASP A 141 -9.40 -20.68 -5.43
CA ASP A 141 -10.02 -20.41 -4.13
C ASP A 141 -9.88 -18.94 -3.68
N ARG A 142 -9.29 -18.08 -4.52
CA ARG A 142 -9.17 -16.64 -4.28
C ARG A 142 -10.25 -15.84 -4.98
N ASP A 143 -10.78 -14.86 -4.27
CA ASP A 143 -11.61 -13.84 -4.88
C ASP A 143 -10.75 -12.92 -5.74
N GLU A 144 -11.03 -12.87 -7.06
CA GLU A 144 -10.30 -12.03 -8.01
C GLU A 144 -10.41 -10.53 -7.70
N SER A 145 -11.38 -10.14 -6.88
CA SER A 145 -11.55 -8.76 -6.43
C SER A 145 -10.68 -8.39 -5.22
N ASP A 146 -10.07 -9.37 -4.55
CA ASP A 146 -9.25 -9.14 -3.36
C ASP A 146 -7.79 -8.84 -3.72
N PHE A 147 -7.13 -8.00 -2.92
CA PHE A 147 -5.71 -7.69 -3.04
C PHE A 147 -4.83 -8.94 -2.93
N THR A 148 -5.31 -9.99 -2.27
CA THR A 148 -4.63 -11.29 -2.22
C THR A 148 -4.53 -11.99 -3.57
N ALA A 149 -5.47 -11.75 -4.47
CA ALA A 149 -5.40 -12.25 -5.85
C ALA A 149 -4.43 -11.42 -6.68
N LYS A 150 -4.32 -10.10 -6.43
CA LYS A 150 -3.52 -9.17 -7.26
C LYS A 150 -2.53 -8.32 -6.46
N PRO A 151 -1.62 -8.96 -5.70
CA PRO A 151 -0.72 -8.24 -4.78
C PRO A 151 0.31 -7.36 -5.51
N PHE A 152 0.61 -7.68 -6.77
CA PHE A 152 1.55 -6.95 -7.61
C PHE A 152 0.80 -5.99 -8.52
N SER A 153 0.61 -4.77 -8.03
CA SER A 153 -0.13 -3.74 -8.77
C SER A 153 0.68 -2.44 -8.89
N ILE A 154 0.33 -1.63 -9.89
CA ILE A 154 0.72 -0.22 -10.03
C ILE A 154 -0.55 0.62 -9.90
N TYR A 155 -0.56 1.56 -8.97
CA TYR A 155 -1.64 2.50 -8.75
C TYR A 155 -1.28 3.83 -9.41
N ILE A 156 -2.17 4.38 -10.23
CA ILE A 156 -2.03 5.71 -10.82
C ILE A 156 -2.98 6.62 -10.07
N LEU A 157 -2.45 7.69 -9.48
CA LEU A 157 -3.21 8.66 -8.69
C LEU A 157 -3.04 10.04 -9.32
N THR A 158 -4.17 10.68 -9.60
CA THR A 158 -4.24 12.09 -9.97
C THR A 158 -4.78 12.86 -8.77
N MET A 159 -4.04 13.87 -8.31
CA MET A 159 -4.39 14.64 -7.12
C MET A 159 -4.29 16.13 -7.38
N ILE A 160 -5.18 16.89 -6.76
CA ILE A 160 -5.00 18.33 -6.56
C ILE A 160 -4.36 18.53 -5.18
N VAL A 161 -3.26 19.28 -5.12
CA VAL A 161 -2.51 19.53 -3.90
C VAL A 161 -2.49 21.03 -3.60
N ASN A 162 -2.78 21.36 -2.35
CA ASN A 162 -2.85 22.73 -1.83
C ASN A 162 -3.74 23.65 -2.67
N ASP A 163 -4.79 23.09 -3.28
CA ASP A 163 -5.72 23.74 -4.20
C ASP A 163 -5.04 24.44 -5.39
N LYS A 164 -3.81 24.03 -5.74
CA LYS A 164 -2.95 24.74 -6.68
C LYS A 164 -2.32 23.85 -7.73
N ASN A 165 -1.79 22.70 -7.34
CA ASN A 165 -1.03 21.86 -8.27
C ASN A 165 -1.82 20.60 -8.58
N LYS A 166 -1.95 20.27 -9.86
CA LYS A 166 -2.37 18.95 -10.32
C LYS A 166 -1.13 18.07 -10.44
N ILE A 167 -1.10 16.99 -9.68
CA ILE A 167 0.00 16.02 -9.65
C ILE A 167 -0.53 14.68 -10.13
N ILE A 168 0.17 14.07 -11.08
CA ILE A 168 -0.05 12.69 -11.50
C ILE A 168 1.16 11.88 -11.06
N LEU A 169 0.91 10.77 -10.38
CA LEU A 169 1.95 9.87 -9.92
C LEU A 169 1.53 8.42 -10.06
N SER A 170 2.53 7.55 -10.17
CA SER A 170 2.37 6.11 -10.07
C SER A 170 3.01 5.61 -8.79
N VAL A 171 2.32 4.72 -8.09
CA VAL A 171 2.79 4.01 -6.91
C VAL A 171 2.74 2.53 -7.21
N ARG A 172 3.89 1.88 -7.25
CA ARG A 172 3.94 0.42 -7.29
C ARG A 172 3.68 -0.12 -5.89
N SER A 173 2.97 -1.24 -5.81
CA SER A 173 2.63 -1.95 -4.56
C SER A 173 3.82 -2.18 -3.62
N ASP A 174 5.04 -2.33 -4.15
CA ASP A 174 6.29 -2.44 -3.39
C ASP A 174 6.85 -1.10 -2.87
N GLY A 175 6.10 0.00 -2.97
CA GLY A 175 6.47 1.30 -2.42
C GLY A 175 7.34 2.17 -3.32
N LYS A 176 7.50 1.85 -4.61
CA LYS A 176 8.17 2.77 -5.55
C LYS A 176 7.18 3.82 -6.05
N ILE A 177 7.55 5.09 -5.94
CA ILE A 177 6.74 6.23 -6.42
C ILE A 177 7.47 6.92 -7.56
N ASN A 178 6.77 7.16 -8.66
CA ASN A 178 7.23 8.03 -9.76
C ASN A 178 6.21 9.13 -10.02
N GLU A 179 6.64 10.38 -9.95
CA GLU A 179 5.84 11.53 -10.40
C GLU A 179 5.91 11.65 -11.91
N LEU A 180 4.74 11.58 -12.55
CA LEU A 180 4.59 11.65 -14.00
C LEU A 180 4.35 13.08 -14.47
N LEU A 181 3.64 13.88 -13.65
CA LEU A 181 3.32 15.27 -13.94
C LEU A 181 3.17 16.06 -12.64
N ASN A 182 3.61 17.32 -12.65
CA ASN A 182 3.33 18.31 -11.61
C ASN A 182 3.20 19.67 -12.26
N VAL A 183 1.97 20.17 -12.36
CA VAL A 183 1.63 21.43 -13.04
C VAL A 183 0.66 22.23 -12.18
N ASP A 184 0.53 23.52 -12.47
CA ASP A 184 -0.60 24.30 -11.95
C ASP A 184 -1.91 23.62 -12.34
N LYS A 185 -2.90 23.59 -11.46
CA LYS A 185 -4.19 22.92 -11.69
C LYS A 185 -4.95 23.54 -12.87
N ASP A 186 -4.73 24.83 -13.13
CA ASP A 186 -5.35 25.59 -14.21
C ASP A 186 -4.51 25.50 -15.49
N TYR A 187 -3.40 24.75 -15.48
CA TYR A 187 -2.59 24.51 -16.66
C TYR A 187 -3.44 23.82 -17.74
N PRO A 188 -3.60 24.41 -18.93
CA PRO A 188 -4.38 23.80 -20.00
C PRO A 188 -3.70 22.51 -20.42
N THR A 189 -4.32 21.37 -20.10
CA THR A 189 -3.95 20.11 -20.72
C THR A 189 -4.27 20.21 -22.22
N PRO A 190 -3.31 19.92 -23.12
CA PRO A 190 -3.53 20.02 -24.56
C PRO A 190 -4.37 18.85 -25.04
N PHE A 191 -5.63 18.76 -24.61
CA PHE A 191 -6.64 17.83 -25.08
C PHE A 191 -8.01 18.49 -25.01
#